data_AF-A0AAW2T6C3-F1
#
_entry.id   AF-A0AAW2T6C3-F1
#
_cell.length_a   1.000
_cell.length_b   1.000
_cell.length_c   1.000
_cell.angle_alpha   90.00
_cell.angle_beta   90.00
_cell.angle_gamma   90.00
#
_symmetry.space_group_name_H-M   'P 1'
#
loop_
_entity.id
_entity.type
_entity.pdbx_description
1 polymer ?
#
loop_
_entity_poly.entity_id
_entity_poly.type
_entity_poly.pdbx_seq_one_letter_code
_entity_poly.pdbx_strand_id
1 'polypeptide(L)'
;MAWFNQMPIEMIDSFERLSQRFLLHFAINKRYPKTASYLFIVIQREHESLRDYVQRFSEAILEVPHVNPELLASIMQQNLRRGRFRESIAGKPPATLDGDEIPYS
;
A
#
# COMPACT_ATOMS: atom_id res chain seq x y z
N MET A 1 -22.14 21.27 6.95
CA MET A 1 -23.54 20.81 7.08
C MET A 1 -24.54 21.58 6.22
N ALA A 2 -24.11 22.33 5.19
CA ALA A 2 -25.03 23.12 4.37
C ALA A 2 -26.03 22.27 3.57
N TRP A 3 -25.63 21.08 3.10
CA TRP A 3 -26.50 20.19 2.32
C TRP A 3 -27.73 19.70 3.10
N PHE A 4 -27.59 19.46 4.41
CA PHE A 4 -28.66 18.95 5.26
C PHE A 4 -29.60 20.10 5.68
N ASN A 5 -29.03 21.28 5.97
CA ASN A 5 -29.79 22.46 6.40
C ASN A 5 -30.48 23.22 5.25
N GLN A 6 -30.17 22.90 3.99
CA GLN A 6 -30.82 23.46 2.80
C GLN A 6 -32.00 22.59 2.32
N MET A 7 -32.36 21.54 3.05
CA MET A 7 -33.48 20.68 2.67
C MET A 7 -34.80 21.38 3.00
N PRO A 8 -35.76 21.43 2.05
CA PRO A 8 -37.11 21.86 2.36
C PRO A 8 -37.68 20.94 3.45
N ILE A 9 -38.18 21.55 4.52
CA ILE A 9 -39.03 20.87 5.49
C ILE A 9 -40.18 20.26 4.66
N GLU A 10 -40.41 18.95 4.81
CA GLU A 10 -41.35 18.09 4.05
C GLU A 10 -40.82 17.30 2.83
N MET A 11 -39.53 17.36 2.46
CA MET A 11 -39.00 16.59 1.30
C MET A 11 -38.37 15.22 1.60
N ILE A 12 -38.32 14.78 2.86
CA ILE A 12 -37.83 13.44 3.24
C ILE A 12 -39.04 12.61 3.67
N ASP A 13 -39.66 11.96 2.70
CA ASP A 13 -40.77 11.03 2.86
C ASP A 13 -40.31 9.62 3.28
N SER A 14 -39.01 9.32 3.20
CA SER A 14 -38.46 8.04 3.63
C SER A 14 -36.98 8.10 4.02
N PHE A 15 -36.57 7.18 4.91
CA PHE A 15 -35.17 6.96 5.27
C PHE A 15 -34.30 6.59 4.05
N GLU A 16 -34.87 5.87 3.09
CA GLU A 16 -34.18 5.47 1.85
C GLU A 16 -33.76 6.69 1.02
N ARG A 17 -34.62 7.69 0.89
CA ARG A 17 -34.33 8.90 0.12
C ARG A 17 -33.26 9.76 0.79
N LEU A 18 -33.26 9.80 2.12
CA LEU A 18 -32.21 10.44 2.91
C LEU A 18 -30.87 9.70 2.76
N SER A 19 -30.87 8.37 2.87
CA SER A 19 -29.65 7.56 2.79
C SER A 19 -29.00 7.63 1.39
N GLN A 20 -29.80 7.60 0.31
CA GLN A 20 -29.29 7.79 -1.04
C GLN A 20 -28.64 9.16 -1.25
N ARG A 21 -29.27 10.24 -0.75
CA ARG A 21 -28.71 11.60 -0.84
C ARG A 21 -27.47 11.78 0.01
N PHE A 22 -27.43 11.18 1.20
CA PHE A 22 -26.23 11.10 2.02
C PHE A 22 -25.11 10.39 1.26
N LEU A 23 -25.38 9.21 0.70
CA LEU A 23 -24.41 8.47 -0.09
C LEU A 23 -23.93 9.23 -1.33
N LEU A 24 -24.80 10.00 -2.00
CA LEU A 24 -24.44 10.87 -3.13
C LEU A 24 -23.58 12.06 -2.69
N HIS A 25 -23.94 12.71 -1.58
CA HIS A 25 -23.19 13.84 -1.04
C HIS A 25 -21.79 13.42 -0.59
N PHE A 26 -21.68 12.25 0.04
CA PHE A 26 -20.41 11.66 0.45
C PHE A 26 -19.82 10.71 -0.60
N ALA A 27 -20.42 10.58 -1.80
CA ALA A 27 -19.87 9.76 -2.88
C ALA A 27 -18.54 10.31 -3.38
N ILE A 28 -18.36 11.63 -3.35
CA ILE A 28 -17.10 12.31 -3.67
C ILE A 28 -16.03 12.02 -2.60
N ASN A 29 -16.46 11.70 -1.37
CA ASN A 29 -15.59 11.23 -0.29
C ASN A 29 -15.35 9.71 -0.32
N LYS A 30 -15.92 8.96 -1.29
CA LYS A 30 -15.47 7.58 -1.53
C LYS A 30 -14.03 7.69 -2.00
N ARG A 31 -13.09 7.43 -1.07
CA ARG A 31 -11.69 7.28 -1.38
C ARG A 31 -11.60 6.19 -2.46
N TYR A 32 -11.28 6.60 -3.68
CA TYR A 32 -10.95 5.64 -4.73
C TYR A 32 -9.87 4.71 -4.15
N PRO A 33 -10.00 3.38 -4.34
CA PRO A 33 -9.00 2.45 -3.85
C PRO A 33 -7.64 2.91 -4.37
N LYS A 34 -6.66 3.02 -3.46
CA LYS A 34 -5.32 3.42 -3.84
C LYS A 34 -4.75 2.34 -4.76
N THR A 35 -4.03 2.75 -5.78
CA THR A 35 -3.37 1.83 -6.72
C THR A 35 -1.99 1.45 -6.20
N ALA A 36 -1.37 0.41 -6.76
CA ALA A 36 0.00 0.00 -6.40
C ALA A 36 1.03 1.14 -6.52
N SER A 37 0.79 2.12 -7.41
CA SER A 37 1.60 3.35 -7.52
C SER A 37 1.70 4.14 -6.20
N TYR A 38 0.70 4.06 -5.31
CA TYR A 38 0.76 4.69 -3.99
C TYR A 38 1.85 4.10 -3.09
N LEU A 39 2.17 2.81 -3.24
CA LEU A 39 3.21 2.19 -2.41
C LEU A 39 4.60 2.73 -2.73
N PHE A 40 4.85 3.19 -3.97
CA PHE A 40 6.14 3.77 -4.37
C PHE A 40 6.49 5.09 -3.65
N ILE A 41 5.50 5.79 -3.09
CA ILE A 41 5.76 7.01 -2.32
C ILE A 41 5.98 6.74 -0.82
N VAL A 42 5.80 5.49 -0.37
CA VAL A 42 6.06 5.06 1.01
C VAL A 42 7.54 4.70 1.13
N ILE A 43 8.40 5.72 1.15
CA ILE A 43 9.87 5.59 1.25
C ILE A 43 10.31 5.62 2.71
N GLN A 44 11.37 4.87 3.06
CA GLN A 44 12.00 4.93 4.37
C GLN A 44 12.67 6.30 4.58
N ARG A 45 12.30 7.01 5.64
CA ARG A 45 12.82 8.35 5.94
C ARG A 45 14.20 8.28 6.60
N GLU A 46 14.94 9.39 6.55
CA GLU A 46 16.32 9.45 7.08
C GLU A 46 16.43 9.11 8.57
N HIS A 47 15.50 9.61 9.39
CA HIS A 47 15.51 9.42 10.85
C HIS A 47 14.51 8.35 11.32
N GLU A 48 14.07 7.49 10.40
CA GLU A 48 13.06 6.49 10.69
C GLU A 48 13.67 5.10 10.86
N SER A 49 13.27 4.43 11.94
CA SER A 49 13.70 3.06 12.17
C SER A 49 13.11 2.11 11.13
N LEU A 50 13.80 1.00 10.86
CA LEU A 50 13.28 -0.03 9.95
C LEU A 50 11.91 -0.55 10.39
N ARG A 51 11.68 -0.68 11.70
CA ARG A 51 10.41 -1.13 12.28
C ARG A 51 9.27 -0.18 11.92
N ASP A 52 9.47 1.12 12.15
CA ASP A 52 8.44 2.13 11.91
C ASP A 52 8.11 2.23 10.41
N TYR A 53 9.15 2.12 9.57
CA TYR A 53 8.98 2.03 8.12
C TYR A 53 8.13 0.82 7.71
N VAL A 54 8.48 -0.39 8.18
CA VAL A 54 7.73 -1.63 7.87
C VAL A 54 6.29 -1.54 8.34
N GLN A 55 6.05 -0.93 9.50
CA GLN A 55 4.70 -0.69 10.02
C GLN A 55 3.89 0.19 9.07
N ARG A 56 4.42 1.36 8.66
CA ARG A 56 3.74 2.24 7.70
C ARG A 56 3.53 1.59 6.34
N PHE A 57 4.51 0.83 5.87
CA PHE A 57 4.40 0.12 4.59
C PHE A 57 3.28 -0.94 4.65
N SER A 58 3.20 -1.69 5.75
CA SER A 58 2.13 -2.68 5.98
C SER A 58 0.74 -2.02 6.05
N GLU A 59 0.62 -0.90 6.74
CA GLU A 59 -0.63 -0.11 6.77
C GLU A 59 -1.03 0.38 5.37
N ALA A 60 -0.07 0.81 4.56
CA ALA A 60 -0.31 1.24 3.19
C ALA A 60 -0.79 0.10 2.27
N ILE A 61 -0.34 -1.14 2.49
CA ILE A 61 -0.81 -2.32 1.74
C ILE A 61 -2.31 -2.55 1.96
N LEU A 62 -2.82 -2.31 3.17
CA LEU A 62 -4.25 -2.49 3.49
C LEU A 62 -5.16 -1.54 2.70
N GLU A 63 -4.61 -0.43 2.19
CA GLU A 63 -5.36 0.55 1.39
C GLU A 63 -5.34 0.24 -0.12
N VAL A 64 -4.55 -0.74 -0.55
CA VAL A 64 -4.32 -1.08 -1.97
C VAL A 64 -4.80 -2.51 -2.25
N PRO A 65 -5.96 -2.69 -2.92
CA PRO A 65 -6.46 -4.03 -3.21
C PRO A 65 -5.62 -4.72 -4.29
N HIS A 66 -5.52 -6.05 -4.21
CA HIS A 66 -5.03 -6.96 -5.26
C HIS A 66 -3.58 -6.71 -5.76
N VAL A 67 -2.64 -6.39 -4.88
CA VAL A 67 -1.21 -6.34 -5.23
C VAL A 67 -0.57 -7.72 -5.03
N ASN A 68 0.15 -8.22 -6.03
CA ASN A 68 0.86 -9.49 -5.89
C ASN A 68 2.06 -9.37 -4.91
N PRO A 69 2.42 -10.43 -4.18
CA PRO A 69 3.51 -10.39 -3.20
C PRO A 69 4.88 -10.04 -3.79
N GLU A 70 5.17 -10.45 -5.02
CA GLU A 70 6.44 -10.18 -5.71
C GLU A 70 6.63 -8.68 -5.99
N LEU A 71 5.56 -8.00 -6.42
CA LEU A 71 5.52 -6.56 -6.61
C LEU A 71 5.65 -5.86 -5.26
N LEU A 72 4.99 -6.34 -4.20
CA LEU A 72 5.17 -5.78 -2.85
C LEU A 72 6.62 -5.87 -2.37
N ALA A 73 7.26 -7.02 -2.57
CA ALA A 73 8.65 -7.23 -2.21
C ALA A 73 9.59 -6.28 -2.98
N SER A 74 9.41 -6.17 -4.29
CA SER A 74 10.22 -5.26 -5.12
C SER A 74 10.06 -3.79 -4.74
N ILE A 75 8.82 -3.33 -4.49
CA ILE A 75 8.55 -1.95 -4.05
C ILE A 75 9.18 -1.71 -2.68
N MET A 76 9.00 -2.64 -1.74
CA MET A 76 9.59 -2.53 -0.40
C MET A 76 11.12 -2.44 -0.48
N GLN A 77 11.76 -3.29 -1.28
CA GLN A 77 13.20 -3.27 -1.51
C GLN A 77 13.69 -1.95 -2.12
N GLN A 78 12.95 -1.40 -3.09
CA GLN A 78 13.26 -0.13 -3.74
C GLN A 78 13.16 1.05 -2.76
N ASN A 79 12.15 1.04 -1.90
CA ASN A 79 11.81 2.13 -0.99
C ASN A 79 12.65 2.16 0.30
N LEU A 80 13.47 1.14 0.55
CA LEU A 80 14.42 1.14 1.65
C LEU A 80 15.58 2.12 1.40
N ARG A 81 16.02 2.76 2.48
CA ARG A 81 17.26 3.55 2.46
C ARG A 81 18.42 2.62 2.11
N ARG A 82 19.41 3.15 1.39
CA ARG A 82 20.67 2.44 1.16
C ARG A 82 21.32 2.09 2.50
N GLY A 83 21.86 0.88 2.60
CA GLY A 83 22.53 0.37 3.78
C GLY A 83 22.46 -1.15 3.85
N ARG A 84 23.11 -1.70 4.89
CA ARG A 84 23.31 -3.15 5.07
C ARG A 84 22.06 -3.99 4.91
N PHE A 85 20.92 -3.51 5.42
CA PHE A 85 19.66 -4.25 5.32
C PHE A 85 19.17 -4.38 3.87
N ARG A 86 19.12 -3.27 3.13
CA ARG A 86 18.74 -3.26 1.71
C ARG A 86 19.69 -4.10 0.86
N GLU A 87 20.99 -4.03 1.14
CA GLU A 87 22.00 -4.83 0.45
C GLU A 87 21.83 -6.34 0.75
N SER A 88 21.58 -6.71 2.01
CA SER A 88 21.39 -8.10 2.42
C SER A 88 20.19 -8.77 1.75
N ILE A 89 19.14 -8.01 1.46
CA ILE A 89 17.93 -8.54 0.80
C ILE A 89 18.00 -8.44 -0.74
N ALA A 90 18.90 -7.60 -1.29
CA ALA A 90 19.09 -7.44 -2.73
C ALA A 90 19.89 -8.59 -3.37
N GLY A 91 20.64 -9.37 -2.57
CA GLY A 91 21.21 -10.63 -3.03
C GLY A 91 22.42 -11.11 -2.24
N LYS A 92 22.40 -12.39 -1.90
CA LYS A 92 23.30 -13.31 -2.58
C LYS A 92 22.42 -14.33 -3.33
N PRO A 93 22.59 -14.54 -4.64
CA PRO A 93 22.16 -15.80 -5.23
C PRO A 93 22.78 -16.95 -4.41
N PRO A 94 22.12 -18.11 -4.24
CA PRO A 94 22.83 -19.29 -3.77
C PRO A 94 24.07 -19.44 -4.64
N ALA A 95 25.26 -19.55 -4.04
CA ALA A 95 26.39 -20.08 -4.78
C ALA A 95 25.91 -21.44 -5.27
N THR A 96 25.63 -21.56 -6.57
CA THR A 96 25.52 -22.86 -7.21
C THR A 96 26.77 -23.59 -6.74
N LEU A 97 26.56 -24.71 -6.05
CA LEU A 97 27.66 -25.62 -5.75
C LEU A 97 28.25 -25.95 -7.10
N ASP A 98 29.39 -25.34 -7.43
CA ASP A 98 30.24 -25.79 -8.51
C ASP A 98 30.53 -27.23 -8.13
N GLY A 99 29.88 -28.15 -8.82
CA GLY A 99 30.13 -29.56 -8.65
C GLY A 99 31.59 -29.75 -9.01
N ASP A 100 32.39 -30.06 -8.00
CA ASP A 100 33.77 -30.47 -8.15
C ASP A 100 33.89 -31.41 -9.34
N GLU A 101 34.45 -30.90 -10.46
CA GLU A 101 34.97 -31.74 -11.52
C GLU A 101 36.06 -32.60 -10.89
N ILE A 102 35.72 -33.85 -10.57
CA ILE A 102 36.71 -34.87 -10.21
C ILE A 102 37.57 -35.09 -11.46
N PRO A 103 38.90 -34.87 -11.42
CA PRO A 103 39.74 -35.14 -12.56
C PRO A 103 39.86 -36.65 -12.77
N TYR A 104 39.73 -37.06 -14.02
CA TYR A 104 39.85 -38.44 -14.51
C TYR A 104 40.94 -39.26 -13.81
N SER A 105 40.58 -40.48 -13.42
CA SER A 105 41.48 -41.63 -13.24
C SER A 105 40.75 -42.89 -13.69
#